data_AF-A0A8T3RH01-F1
#
_entry.id   AF-A0A8T3RH01-F1
#
_cell.length_a   1.000
_cell.length_b   1.000
_cell.length_c   1.000
_cell.angle_alpha   90.00
_cell.angle_beta   90.00
_cell.angle_gamma   90.00
#
_symmetry.space_group_name_H-M   'P 1'
#
loop_
_entity.id
_entity.type
_entity.pdbx_description
1 polymer ?
#
loop_
_entity_poly.entity_id
_entity_poly.type
_entity_poly.pdbx_seq_one_letter_code
_entity_poly.pdbx_strand_id
1 'polypeptide(L)'
;MSNWRVELTANSDNQKAIIDVMDTLGPLNKWRCVTDDAFIPDEGEFINQARRVVPLIPNFWQLDDFDIDEVQVGSTGPGEVFESGSSFPNGPVSWRVVKAL
;
A
#
# COMPACT_ATOMS: atom_id res chain seq x y z
N MET A 1 -17.53 4.12 -1.64
CA MET A 1 -16.17 4.25 -1.10
C MET A 1 -15.47 2.96 -1.45
N SER A 2 -14.45 3.10 -2.30
CA SER A 2 -13.68 1.98 -2.84
C SER A 2 -12.71 1.47 -1.77
N ASN A 3 -12.73 0.17 -1.48
CA ASN A 3 -11.83 -0.43 -0.49
C ASN A 3 -11.19 -1.68 -1.08
N TRP A 4 -9.87 -1.80 -0.92
CA TRP A 4 -9.10 -2.85 -1.56
C TRP A 4 -8.12 -3.47 -0.60
N ARG A 5 -7.96 -4.79 -0.72
CA ARG A 5 -6.82 -5.50 -0.16
C ARG A 5 -5.74 -5.61 -1.22
N VAL A 6 -4.55 -5.14 -0.89
CA VAL A 6 -3.38 -5.09 -1.76
C VAL A 6 -2.27 -5.96 -1.17
N GLU A 7 -1.69 -6.81 -2.01
CA GLU A 7 -0.48 -7.57 -1.70
C GLU A 7 0.73 -6.80 -2.24
N LEU A 8 1.70 -6.53 -1.37
CA LEU A 8 3.01 -6.01 -1.73
C LEU A 8 4.00 -7.18 -1.76
N THR A 9 4.77 -7.28 -2.83
CA THR A 9 5.81 -8.30 -3.01
C THR A 9 7.15 -7.63 -3.18
N ALA A 10 8.10 -7.92 -2.29
CA ALA A 10 9.47 -7.44 -2.38
C ALA A 10 10.21 -8.07 -3.55
N ASN A 11 10.81 -7.24 -4.40
CA ASN A 11 11.48 -7.74 -5.60
C ASN A 11 12.81 -8.46 -5.28
N SER A 12 13.40 -8.21 -4.11
CA SER A 12 14.69 -8.77 -3.68
C SER A 12 14.62 -10.23 -3.24
N ASP A 13 13.58 -10.60 -2.49
CA ASP A 13 13.46 -11.89 -1.81
C ASP A 13 12.07 -12.51 -1.90
N ASN A 14 11.16 -11.90 -2.68
CA ASN A 14 9.79 -12.36 -2.87
C ASN A 14 8.97 -12.44 -1.56
N GLN A 15 9.39 -11.72 -0.52
CA GLN A 15 8.61 -11.58 0.71
C GLN A 15 7.33 -10.81 0.42
N LYS A 16 6.25 -11.15 1.13
CA LYS A 16 4.92 -10.59 0.91
C LYS A 16 4.35 -9.94 2.16
N ALA A 17 3.67 -8.83 1.96
CA ALA A 17 2.89 -8.15 2.99
C ALA A 17 1.51 -7.80 2.44
N ILE A 18 0.51 -7.82 3.31
CA ILE A 18 -0.86 -7.47 2.95
C ILE A 18 -1.24 -6.16 3.62
N ILE A 19 -1.79 -5.25 2.83
CA ILE A 19 -2.34 -3.99 3.28
C ILE A 19 -3.79 -3.86 2.80
N ASP A 20 -4.62 -3.21 3.61
CA ASP A 20 -5.95 -2.76 3.25
C ASP A 20 -5.88 -1.25 3.00
N VAL A 21 -6.39 -0.81 1.85
CA VAL A 21 -6.53 0.62 1.50
C VAL A 21 -8.01 0.96 1.40
N MET A 22 -8.40 2.07 1.99
CA MET A 22 -9.79 2.46 2.21
C MET A 22 -10.00 3.91 1.81
N ASP A 23 -10.93 4.12 0.89
CA ASP A 23 -11.42 5.45 0.52
C ASP A 23 -12.22 6.06 1.67
N THR A 24 -12.01 7.34 1.98
CA THR A 24 -12.77 8.04 3.02
C THR A 24 -13.33 9.36 2.54
N LEU A 25 -14.39 9.85 3.21
CA LEU A 25 -14.99 11.15 2.94
C LEU A 25 -14.05 12.28 3.39
N GLY A 26 -13.11 12.67 2.52
CA GLY A 26 -12.14 13.73 2.78
C GLY A 26 -10.98 13.71 1.77
N PRO A 27 -9.99 14.60 1.92
CA PRO A 27 -8.80 14.59 1.07
C PRO A 27 -7.82 13.44 1.38
N LEU A 28 -8.07 12.70 2.47
CA LEU A 28 -7.20 11.63 2.96
C LEU A 28 -7.93 10.29 2.88
N ASN A 29 -7.22 9.26 2.44
CA ASN A 29 -7.58 7.86 2.48
C ASN A 29 -6.85 7.17 3.62
N LYS A 30 -7.36 6.02 4.05
CA LYS A 30 -6.77 5.23 5.13
C LYS A 30 -6.11 3.98 4.62
N TRP A 31 -5.01 3.58 5.22
CA TRP A 31 -4.41 2.28 4.99
C TRP A 31 -4.15 1.57 6.32
N ARG A 32 -4.14 0.24 6.27
CA ARG A 32 -3.81 -0.61 7.40
C ARG A 32 -3.07 -1.85 6.94
N CYS A 33 -2.01 -2.23 7.63
CA CYS A 33 -1.33 -3.49 7.46
C CYS A 33 -2.11 -4.61 8.12
N VAL A 34 -2.31 -5.67 7.36
CA VAL A 34 -2.94 -6.91 7.84
C VAL A 34 -1.87 -7.89 8.34
N THR A 35 -0.63 -7.71 7.89
CA THR A 35 0.52 -8.45 8.41
C THR A 35 1.06 -7.74 9.64
N ASP A 36 0.96 -8.38 10.80
CA ASP A 36 1.13 -7.82 12.16
C ASP A 36 2.41 -7.00 12.42
N ASP A 37 3.43 -7.14 11.59
CA ASP A 37 4.72 -6.47 11.73
C ASP A 37 5.34 -6.01 10.40
N ALA A 38 4.62 -6.10 9.28
CA ALA A 38 5.23 -5.78 7.98
C ALA A 38 5.63 -4.30 7.90
N PHE A 39 4.82 -3.41 8.46
CA PHE A 39 5.10 -1.98 8.49
C PHE A 39 4.77 -1.44 9.88
N ILE A 40 5.67 -0.64 10.45
CA ILE A 40 5.47 0.03 11.75
C ILE A 40 5.53 1.54 11.51
N PRO A 41 4.48 2.31 11.84
CA PRO A 41 3.20 1.87 12.39
C PRO A 41 2.41 1.01 11.39
N ASP A 42 1.45 0.21 11.88
CA ASP A 42 0.65 -0.72 11.07
C ASP A 42 -0.60 -0.08 10.46
N GLU A 43 -0.84 1.23 10.67
CA GLU A 43 -1.91 1.97 10.01
C GLU A 43 -1.55 3.46 9.82
N GLY A 44 -2.27 4.12 8.90
CA GLY A 44 -2.07 5.53 8.64
C GLY A 44 -2.98 6.10 7.55
N GLU A 45 -2.62 7.30 7.08
CA GLU A 45 -3.37 8.04 6.06
C GLU A 45 -2.50 8.40 4.87
N PHE A 46 -3.12 8.49 3.68
CA PHE A 46 -2.47 8.83 2.42
C PHE A 46 -3.40 9.66 1.54
N ILE A 47 -2.86 10.33 0.51
CA ILE A 47 -3.67 11.08 -0.47
C ILE A 47 -3.65 10.32 -1.80
N ASN A 48 -4.81 10.11 -2.41
CA ASN A 48 -4.88 9.77 -3.83
C ASN A 48 -4.56 11.01 -4.66
N GLN A 49 -3.37 11.08 -5.25
CA GLN A 49 -3.11 12.08 -6.28
C GLN A 49 -2.74 11.37 -7.57
N ALA A 50 -3.76 10.96 -8.33
CA ALA A 50 -3.76 10.50 -9.72
C ALA A 50 -2.78 9.39 -10.15
N ARG A 51 -1.74 9.04 -9.37
CA ARG A 51 -0.69 8.05 -9.63
C ARG A 51 0.12 7.64 -8.38
N ARG A 52 0.05 8.39 -7.28
CA ARG A 52 0.96 8.20 -6.15
C ARG A 52 0.22 8.15 -4.83
N VAL A 53 0.26 7.00 -4.17
CA VAL A 53 -0.13 6.84 -2.76
C VAL A 53 1.10 7.05 -1.88
N VAL A 54 1.10 8.04 -0.99
CA VAL A 54 2.20 8.27 -0.04
C VAL A 54 1.64 8.43 1.38
N PRO A 55 1.94 7.50 2.30
CA PRO A 55 1.70 7.67 3.73
C PRO A 55 2.44 8.88 4.30
N LEU A 56 1.78 9.65 5.18
CA LEU A 56 2.33 10.86 5.82
C LEU A 56 3.22 10.59 7.06
N ILE A 57 3.92 9.46 7.13
CA ILE A 57 4.66 8.98 8.32
C ILE A 57 6.09 8.56 7.93
N PRO A 58 7.07 8.52 8.86
CA PRO A 58 8.49 8.39 8.52
C PRO A 58 8.85 7.05 7.85
N ASN A 59 8.06 6.00 8.06
CA ASN A 59 8.13 4.76 7.29
C ASN A 59 6.93 4.74 6.34
N PHE A 60 7.17 4.76 5.03
CA PHE A 60 6.09 4.87 4.06
C PHE A 60 6.38 4.08 2.79
N TRP A 61 5.33 3.65 2.11
CA TRP A 61 5.41 2.97 0.83
C TRP A 61 4.67 3.77 -0.23
N GLN A 62 5.12 3.62 -1.46
CA GLN A 62 4.56 4.25 -2.63
C GLN A 62 4.02 3.18 -3.56
N LEU A 63 2.75 3.29 -3.93
CA LEU A 63 2.18 2.50 -5.03
C LEU A 63 2.11 3.41 -6.24
N ASP A 64 2.90 3.10 -7.25
CA ASP A 64 2.91 3.85 -8.50
C ASP A 64 1.73 3.43 -9.37
N ASP A 65 1.13 4.40 -10.04
CA ASP A 65 -0.04 4.27 -10.90
C ASP A 65 -1.23 3.61 -10.17
N PHE A 66 -1.32 3.82 -8.85
CA PHE A 66 -2.43 3.34 -8.03
C PHE A 66 -3.44 4.47 -7.79
N ASP A 67 -4.61 4.33 -8.39
CA ASP A 67 -5.79 5.16 -8.10
C ASP A 67 -6.88 4.29 -7.47
N ILE A 68 -7.27 4.59 -6.22
CA ILE A 68 -8.25 3.77 -5.48
C ILE A 68 -9.60 3.64 -6.19
N ASP A 69 -9.93 4.60 -7.05
CA ASP A 69 -11.22 4.65 -7.75
C ASP A 69 -11.19 3.99 -9.13
N GLU A 70 -9.99 3.77 -9.70
CA GLU A 70 -9.82 3.17 -11.02
C GLU A 70 -9.28 1.73 -11.00
N VAL A 71 -8.69 1.28 -9.89
CA VAL A 71 -8.20 -0.10 -9.76
C VAL A 71 -9.33 -1.12 -9.56
N GLN A 72 -9.05 -2.37 -9.88
CA GLN A 72 -9.95 -3.51 -9.68
C GLN A 72 -9.18 -4.74 -9.21
N VAL A 73 -9.88 -5.79 -8.78
CA VAL A 73 -9.24 -7.06 -8.43
C VAL A 73 -8.42 -7.59 -9.61
N GLY A 74 -7.15 -7.87 -9.36
CA GLY A 74 -6.19 -8.29 -10.38
C GLY A 74 -5.35 -7.17 -10.97
N SER A 75 -5.66 -5.88 -10.70
CA SER A 75 -4.76 -4.78 -11.04
C SER A 75 -3.40 -4.95 -10.34
N THR A 76 -2.33 -4.61 -11.06
CA THR A 76 -0.95 -4.70 -10.57
C THR A 76 -0.15 -3.48 -11.00
N GLY A 77 0.90 -3.16 -10.27
CA GLY A 77 1.84 -2.12 -10.66
C GLY A 77 3.10 -2.13 -9.80
N PRO A 78 4.04 -1.24 -10.14
CA PRO A 78 5.27 -1.07 -9.36
C PRO A 78 5.02 -0.22 -8.11
N GLY A 79 5.90 -0.35 -7.15
CA GLY A 79 5.94 0.53 -5.99
C GLY A 79 7.30 0.51 -5.33
N GLU A 80 7.41 1.24 -4.24
CA GLU A 80 8.65 1.34 -3.49
C GLU A 80 8.32 1.50 -2.00
N VAL A 81 8.96 0.69 -1.16
CA VAL A 81 8.96 0.90 0.29
C VAL A 81 10.15 1.80 0.60
N PHE A 82 9.93 2.81 1.44
CA PHE A 82 10.95 3.72 1.93
C PHE A 82 11.01 3.62 3.45
N GLU A 83 12.22 3.32 3.93
CA GLU A 83 12.59 3.25 5.35
C GLU A 83 11.66 2.32 6.16
N SER A 84 12.12 1.08 6.39
CA SER A 84 11.35 0.08 7.12
C SER A 84 12.17 -0.43 8.31
N GLY A 85 11.84 0.06 9.51
CA GLY A 85 12.37 -0.45 10.78
C GLY A 85 11.70 -1.75 11.25
N SER A 86 11.05 -2.48 10.34
CA SER A 86 10.23 -3.66 10.57
C SER A 86 10.72 -4.87 9.76
N SER A 87 9.94 -5.95 9.69
CA SER A 87 10.37 -7.22 9.07
C SER A 87 10.24 -7.26 7.55
N PHE A 88 9.53 -6.29 6.93
CA PHE A 88 9.38 -6.21 5.48
C PHE A 88 10.50 -5.36 4.85
N PRO A 89 11.12 -5.82 3.75
CA PRO A 89 12.33 -5.22 3.21
C PRO A 89 12.04 -3.87 2.53
N ASN A 90 13.00 -2.97 2.66
CA ASN A 90 13.01 -1.67 2.03
C ASN A 90 13.37 -1.77 0.53
N GLY A 91 12.85 -0.86 -0.30
CA GLY A 91 13.17 -0.77 -1.72
C GLY A 91 12.04 -1.21 -2.66
N PRO A 92 12.37 -1.60 -3.91
CA PRO A 92 11.38 -1.85 -4.95
C PRO A 92 10.45 -3.02 -4.63
N VAL A 93 9.15 -2.77 -4.80
CA VAL A 93 8.09 -3.76 -4.65
C VAL A 93 7.19 -3.81 -5.87
N SER A 94 6.42 -4.88 -5.98
CA SER A 94 5.27 -4.97 -6.89
C SER A 94 4.00 -5.05 -6.06
N TRP A 95 2.97 -4.31 -6.43
CA TRP A 95 1.66 -4.37 -5.79
C TRP A 95 0.63 -5.10 -6.64
N ARG A 96 -0.33 -5.73 -5.97
CA ARG A 96 -1.47 -6.40 -6.61
C ARG A 96 -2.73 -6.25 -5.78
N VAL A 97 -3.83 -5.82 -6.39
CA VAL A 97 -5.15 -5.87 -5.75
C VAL A 97 -5.63 -7.32 -5.73
N VAL A 98 -5.80 -7.89 -4.54
CA VAL A 98 -6.18 -9.29 -4.35
C VAL A 98 -7.67 -9.47 -4.02
N LYS A 99 -8.34 -8.46 -3.46
CA LYS A 99 -9.75 -8.54 -3.07
C LYS A 99 -10.38 -7.15 -2.87
N ALA A 100 -11.68 -7.02 -3.15
CA ALA A 100 -12.52 -5.89 -2.74
C ALA A 100 -13.04 -6.10 -1.30
N LEU A 101 -13.06 -5.03 -0.49
CA LEU A 101 -13.45 -5.08 0.93
C LEU A 101 -14.83 -4.48 1.20
#